data_AF-A0A960XNA5-F1
#
_entry.id   AF-A0A960XNA5-F1
#
_cell.length_a   1.000
_cell.length_b   1.000
_cell.length_c   1.000
_cell.angle_alpha   90.00
_cell.angle_beta   90.00
_cell.angle_gamma   90.00
#
_symmetry.space_group_name_H-M   'P 1'
#
loop_
_entity.id
_entity.type
_entity.pdbx_description
1 polymer ?
#
loop_
_entity_poly.entity_id
_entity_poly.type
_entity_poly.pdbx_seq_one_letter_code
_entity_poly.pdbx_strand_id
1 'polypeptide(L)' 'MNSKSIRRLGVSLALALTATLAVAKERVFVLTDISNEPDDEESLVRFLVYANEYDIEGLVATTSTWLRK' A
#
# COMPACT_ATOMS: atom_id res chain seq x y z
N MET A 1 -45.98 5.59 -8.07
CA MET A 1 -44.52 5.49 -7.83
C MET A 1 -44.29 4.51 -6.69
N ASN A 2 -43.74 3.32 -6.98
CA ASN A 2 -43.80 2.15 -6.11
C ASN A 2 -42.73 2.18 -5.01
N SER A 3 -43.12 1.90 -3.76
CA SER A 3 -42.25 1.73 -2.59
C SER A 3 -41.05 0.79 -2.84
N LYS A 4 -41.24 -0.22 -3.69
CA LYS A 4 -40.18 -1.17 -4.08
C LYS A 4 -39.07 -0.54 -4.93
N SER A 5 -39.37 0.48 -5.75
CA SER A 5 -38.35 1.19 -6.55
C SER A 5 -37.51 2.14 -5.71
N ILE A 6 -38.11 2.79 -4.71
CA ILE A 6 -37.39 3.73 -3.81
C ILE A 6 -36.39 2.96 -2.93
N ARG A 7 -36.78 1.78 -2.43
CA ARG A 7 -35.87 0.92 -1.65
C ARG A 7 -34.70 0.37 -2.47
N ARG A 8 -34.95 -0.01 -3.73
CA ARG A 8 -33.89 -0.48 -4.64
C ARG A 8 -32.89 0.63 -4.97
N LEU A 9 -33.37 1.86 -5.19
CA LEU A 9 -32.50 3.00 -5.48
C LEU A 9 -31.61 3.37 -4.29
N GLY A 10 -32.13 3.30 -3.07
CA GLY A 10 -31.36 3.56 -1.84
C GLY A 10 -30.25 2.55 -1.58
N VAL A 11 -30.50 1.26 -1.83
CA VAL A 11 -29.48 0.20 -1.65
C VAL A 11 -28.36 0.33 -2.69
N SER A 12 -28.69 0.59 -3.96
CA SER A 12 -27.70 0.76 -5.02
C SER A 12 -26.80 1.98 -4.80
N LEU A 13 -27.37 3.08 -4.30
CA LEU A 13 -26.61 4.30 -4.02
C LEU A 13 -25.67 4.14 -2.82
N ALA A 14 -26.12 3.45 -1.76
CA ALA A 14 -25.28 3.16 -0.60
C ALA A 14 -24.09 2.25 -0.94
N LEU A 15 -24.30 1.27 -1.82
CA LEU A 15 -23.24 0.36 -2.29
C LEU A 15 -22.21 1.06 -3.18
N ALA A 16 -22.66 1.94 -4.08
CA ALA A 16 -21.75 2.72 -4.92
C ALA A 16 -20.87 3.67 -4.10
N LEU A 17 -21.44 4.30 -3.06
CA LEU A 17 -20.71 5.22 -2.18
C LEU A 17 -19.65 4.51 -1.31
N THR A 18 -19.92 3.29 -0.86
CA THR A 18 -18.95 2.51 -0.08
C THR A 18 -17.78 2.04 -0.93
N ALA A 19 -18.01 1.71 -2.21
CA ALA A 19 -16.95 1.28 -3.12
C ALA A 19 -15.96 2.41 -3.46
N THR A 20 -16.40 3.67 -3.50
CA THR A 20 -15.53 4.82 -3.80
C THR A 20 -14.69 5.29 -2.62
N LEU A 21 -15.05 4.95 -1.38
CA LEU A 21 -14.32 5.37 -0.18
C LEU A 21 -13.08 4.52 0.11
N ALA A 22 -13.04 3.30 -0.41
CA ALA A 22 -11.89 2.41 -0.27
C ALA A 22 -10.83 2.75 -1.32
N VAL A 23 -10.06 3.81 -1.08
CA VAL A 23 -8.79 4.00 -1.81
C VAL A 23 -7.85 2.89 -1.35
N ALA A 24 -7.67 1.88 -2.19
CA ALA A 24 -6.71 0.81 -1.93
C ALA A 24 -5.30 1.39 -1.92
N LYS A 25 -4.54 1.13 -0.84
CA LYS A 25 -3.12 1.49 -0.78
C LYS A 25 -2.34 0.58 -1.71
N GLU A 26 -1.30 1.12 -2.33
CA GLU A 26 -0.41 0.32 -3.17
C GLU A 26 0.37 -0.66 -2.29
N ARG A 27 0.44 -1.91 -2.72
CA ARG A 27 1.09 -2.98 -1.96
C ARG A 27 2.56 -3.04 -2.34
N VAL A 28 3.43 -2.95 -1.34
CA VAL A 28 4.87 -2.82 -1.55
C VAL A 28 5.63 -3.95 -0.86
N PHE A 29 6.53 -4.58 -1.61
CA PHE A 29 7.47 -5.56 -1.10
C PHE A 29 8.90 -5.12 -1.43
N VAL A 30 9.70 -4.84 -0.41
CA VAL A 30 11.04 -4.26 -0.59
C VAL A 30 12.11 -5.34 -0.39
N LEU A 31 13.02 -5.43 -1.36
CA LEU A 31 14.26 -6.19 -1.29
C LEU A 31 15.41 -5.19 -1.19
N THR A 32 16.21 -5.24 -0.13
CA THR A 32 17.32 -4.28 0.08
C THR A 32 18.50 -4.97 0.73
N ASP A 33 19.72 -4.63 0.31
CA ASP A 33 20.97 -4.97 0.97
C ASP A 33 21.29 -3.97 2.08
N ILE A 34 20.46 -4.04 3.12
CA ILE A 34 20.56 -3.22 4.34
C ILE A 34 22.01 -3.22 4.86
N SER A 35 22.54 -2.02 5.07
CA SER A 35 23.88 -1.73 5.61
C SER A 35 25.08 -2.05 4.70
N ASN A 36 24.89 -2.19 3.39
CA ASN A 36 26.00 -2.21 2.43
C ASN A 36 26.44 -0.79 2.04
N GLU A 37 25.50 0.10 1.73
CA GLU A 37 25.75 1.51 1.39
C GLU A 37 24.90 2.46 2.28
N PRO A 38 25.38 3.68 2.56
CA PRO A 38 24.61 4.65 3.36
C PRO A 38 23.29 5.07 2.68
N ASP A 39 23.16 4.99 1.35
CA ASP A 39 21.91 5.28 0.63
C ASP A 39 20.78 4.32 1.00
N ASP A 40 21.06 3.02 1.12
CA ASP A 40 20.04 2.02 1.44
C ASP A 40 19.40 2.31 2.82
N GLU A 41 20.20 2.79 3.77
CA GLU A 41 19.72 3.18 5.09
C GLU A 41 18.89 4.48 5.04
N GLU A 42 19.36 5.51 4.33
CA GLU A 42 18.64 6.78 4.16
C GLU A 42 17.31 6.60 3.42
N SER A 43 17.33 5.80 2.35
CA SER A 43 16.16 5.47 1.55
C SER A 43 15.17 4.60 2.31
N LEU A 44 15.62 3.67 3.16
CA LEU A 44 14.75 2.88 4.04
C LEU A 44 14.10 3.74 5.13
N VAL A 45 14.85 4.64 5.77
CA VAL A 45 14.29 5.58 6.77
C VAL A 45 13.23 6.46 6.11
N ARG A 46 13.51 7.00 4.92
CA ARG A 46 12.54 7.80 4.16
C ARG A 46 11.28 6.99 3.83
N PHE A 47 11.45 5.73 3.42
CA PHE A 47 10.32 4.85 3.14
C PHE A 47 9.44 4.62 4.38
N LEU A 48 10.04 4.38 5.54
CA LEU A 48 9.31 4.13 6.79
C LEU A 48 8.54 5.37 7.29
N VAL A 49 9.04 6.59 7.01
CA VAL A 49 8.31 7.84 7.32
C VAL A 49 6.99 7.93 6.54
N TYR A 50 6.94 7.38 5.32
CA TYR A 50 5.74 7.33 4.47
C TYR A 50 4.99 5.99 4.53
N ALA A 51 5.28 5.13 5.52
CA ALA A 51 4.63 3.83 5.65
C ALA A 51 3.10 3.93 5.83
N ASN A 52 2.57 5.10 6.19
CA ASN A 52 1.14 5.35 6.28
C ASN A 52 0.45 5.37 4.91
N GLU A 53 1.15 5.67 3.81
CA GLU A 53 0.60 5.77 2.46
C GLU A 53 0.58 4.42 1.72
N TYR A 54 1.38 3.46 2.16
CA TYR A 54 1.56 2.16 1.51
C TYR A 54 1.05 1.01 2.38
N ASP A 55 0.73 -0.12 1.75
CA ASP A 55 0.52 -1.38 2.43
C ASP A 55 1.78 -2.25 2.27
N ILE A 56 2.58 -2.32 3.33
CA ILE A 56 3.91 -2.97 3.28
C ILE A 56 3.73 -4.47 3.53
N GLU A 57 3.88 -5.27 2.48
CA GLU A 57 3.75 -6.73 2.56
C GLU A 57 5.01 -7.41 3.12
N GLY A 58 6.18 -6.79 2.92
CA GLY A 58 7.43 -7.35 3.41
C GLY A 58 8.64 -6.47 3.17
N LEU A 59 9.61 -6.58 4.09
CA LEU A 59 10.94 -6.01 3.99
C LEU A 59 11.93 -7.17 4.12
N VAL A 60 12.65 -7.48 3.05
CA VAL A 60 13.59 -8.61 3.02
C VAL A 60 15.00 -8.09 2.79
N ALA A 61 15.89 -8.43 3.73
CA ALA A 61 17.31 -8.21 3.56
C ALA A 61 17.86 -9.20 2.52
N THR A 62 18.40 -8.68 1.43
CA THR A 62 19.02 -9.47 0.35
C THR A 62 20.48 -9.05 0.17
N THR A 63 21.28 -9.81 -0.58
CA THR A 63 22.68 -9.44 -0.84
C THR A 63 22.85 -9.12 -2.31
N SER A 64 23.59 -8.06 -2.65
CA SER A 64 23.90 -7.70 -4.04
C SER A 64 25.29 -8.19 -4.48
N THR A 65 25.60 -8.06 -5.78
CA THR A 65 26.93 -8.38 -6.34
C THR A 65 28.06 -7.48 -5.83
N TRP A 66 27.70 -6.37 -5.17
CA TRP A 66 28.61 -5.36 -4.66
C TRP A 66 29.12 -5.70 -3.26
N LEU A 67 28.41 -6.58 -2.54
CA LEU A 67 28.89 -7.20 -1.31
C LEU A 67 29.89 -8.32 -1.65
N ARG A 68 31.07 -7.95 -2.14
CA ARG A 68 32.19 -8.86 -2.44
C ARG A 68 33.19 -8.84 -1.29
N LYS A 69 33.47 -10.05 -0.78
CA LYS A 69 34.46 -10.33 0.26
C LYS A 69 35.90 -10.11 -0.22
#